data_AF-A0A8J3MCL7-F1
#
_entry.id   AF-A0A8J3MCL7-F1
#
_cell.length_a   1.000
_cell.length_b   1.000
_cell.length_c   1.000
_cell.angle_alpha   90.00
_cell.angle_beta   90.00
_cell.angle_gamma   90.00
#
_symmetry.space_group_name_H-M   'P 1'
#
loop_
_entity.id
_entity.type
_entity.pdbx_description
1 polymer ?
#
loop_
_entity_poly.entity_id
_entity_poly.type
_entity_poly.pdbx_seq_one_letter_code
_entity_poly.pdbx_strand_id
1 'polypeptide(L)'
;MKRVMIAAALLGALASQASAEAYKLTADGNTLIVSCFRGPWKDVIWDRPNANFIDSLVDFGYDYPTAQAIAQRICRDERLVDNLEGMKQEMIRIYNEAPQLHGNKRLQR
;
A
#
# COMPACT_ATOMS: atom_id res chain seq x y z
N MET A 1 13.07 54.10 26.30
CA MET A 1 12.78 52.94 27.15
C MET A 1 12.01 51.90 26.34
N LYS A 2 12.61 50.70 26.28
CA LYS A 2 12.21 49.37 25.75
C LYS A 2 10.93 49.22 24.89
N ARG A 3 11.17 49.17 23.58
CA ARG A 3 10.65 48.28 22.53
C ARG A 3 9.37 47.48 22.84
N VAL A 4 8.28 47.90 22.22
CA VAL A 4 7.15 47.05 21.82
C VAL A 4 7.58 46.26 20.57
N MET A 5 7.11 45.01 20.45
CA MET A 5 6.84 44.24 19.21
C MET A 5 7.51 42.85 19.12
N ILE A 6 6.64 41.84 18.88
CA ILE A 6 6.85 40.58 18.10
C ILE A 6 7.66 39.49 18.86
N ALA A 7 7.25 38.22 19.00
CA ALA A 7 6.51 37.35 18.08
C ALA A 7 5.68 36.32 18.85
N ALA A 8 4.38 36.25 18.55
CA ALA A 8 3.64 35.00 18.65
C ALA A 8 3.65 34.34 17.25
N ALA A 9 3.55 33.01 17.22
CA ALA A 9 3.43 32.14 16.04
C ALA A 9 4.73 31.58 15.45
N LEU A 10 5.23 30.47 16.02
CA LEU A 10 5.93 29.40 15.29
C LEU A 10 5.69 28.03 15.99
N LEU A 11 4.43 27.64 16.19
CA LEU A 11 4.06 26.27 16.62
C LEU A 11 3.16 25.58 15.58
N GLY A 12 3.43 25.86 14.30
CA GLY A 12 2.71 25.26 13.18
C GLY A 12 3.56 24.21 12.48
N ALA A 13 3.02 22.99 12.38
CA ALA A 13 3.41 21.90 11.48
C ALA A 13 4.63 21.04 11.87
N LEU A 14 4.47 20.23 12.92
CA LEU A 14 4.90 18.83 12.81
C LEU A 14 3.76 18.06 12.12
N ALA A 15 3.60 18.27 10.82
CA ALA A 15 2.86 17.29 10.02
C ALA A 15 3.77 16.06 9.96
N SER A 16 3.51 15.06 10.81
CA SER A 16 4.14 13.75 10.71
C SER A 16 3.96 13.28 9.27
N GLN A 17 5.05 13.22 8.52
CA GLN A 17 5.03 12.59 7.20
C GLN A 17 4.66 11.14 7.45
N ALA A 18 3.40 10.78 7.19
CA ALA A 18 3.00 9.39 7.09
C ALA A 18 3.76 8.82 5.90
N SER A 19 4.94 8.26 6.15
CA SER A 19 5.70 7.54 5.15
C SER A 19 4.84 6.35 4.73
N ALA A 20 4.38 6.36 3.48
CA ALA A 20 3.71 5.22 2.89
C ALA A 20 4.70 4.05 2.82
N GLU A 21 4.73 3.22 3.85
CA GLU A 21 5.53 2.01 3.86
C GLU A 21 4.96 1.04 2.83
N ALA A 22 5.70 0.87 1.73
CA ALA A 22 5.38 -0.09 0.68
C ALA A 22 6.21 -1.36 0.88
N TYR A 23 5.55 -2.51 0.83
CA TYR A 23 6.22 -3.82 0.85
C TYR A 23 6.45 -4.31 -0.58
N LYS A 24 7.61 -4.94 -0.84
CA LYS A 24 7.93 -5.55 -2.13
C LYS A 24 8.12 -7.05 -1.95
N LEU A 25 7.40 -7.85 -2.73
CA LEU A 25 7.57 -9.30 -2.83
C LEU A 25 8.07 -9.63 -4.24
N THR A 26 9.27 -10.18 -4.35
CA THR A 26 9.79 -10.69 -5.62
C THR A 26 9.52 -12.19 -5.69
N ALA A 27 8.73 -12.61 -6.68
CA ALA A 27 8.40 -14.00 -6.94
C ALA A 27 8.35 -14.24 -8.46
N ASP A 28 8.84 -15.39 -8.92
CA ASP A 28 8.76 -15.82 -10.32
C ASP A 28 9.27 -14.81 -11.35
N GLY A 29 10.30 -14.03 -10.99
CA GLY A 29 10.90 -13.00 -11.86
C GLY A 29 10.13 -11.67 -11.89
N ASN A 30 8.98 -11.58 -11.23
CA ASN A 30 8.16 -10.38 -11.12
C ASN A 30 8.23 -9.80 -9.70
N THR A 31 7.93 -8.50 -9.56
CA THR A 31 7.90 -7.81 -8.26
C THR A 31 6.50 -7.28 -7.97
N LEU A 32 5.86 -7.86 -6.96
CA LEU A 32 4.61 -7.38 -6.36
C LEU A 32 4.90 -6.24 -5.39
N ILE A 33 4.18 -5.13 -5.51
CA ILE A 33 4.35 -3.93 -4.68
C ILE A 33 3.08 -3.71 -3.88
N VAL A 34 3.07 -3.99 -2.59
CA VAL A 34 1.92 -3.68 -1.73
C VAL A 34 2.03 -2.23 -1.28
N SER A 35 1.13 -1.37 -1.75
CA SER A 35 1.16 0.06 -1.45
C SER A 35 -0.26 0.64 -1.31
N CYS A 36 -0.53 1.20 -0.14
CA CYS A 36 -1.81 1.79 0.20
C CYS A 36 -1.64 3.27 0.54
N PHE A 37 -2.52 4.11 0.01
CA PHE A 37 -2.76 5.42 0.60
C PHE A 37 -3.50 5.22 1.92
N ARG A 38 -2.98 5.83 2.99
CA ARG A 38 -3.57 5.77 4.34
C ARG A 38 -4.10 7.15 4.72
N GLY A 39 -5.32 7.19 5.22
CA GLY A 39 -5.91 8.39 5.81
C GLY A 39 -5.21 8.77 7.12
N PRO A 40 -5.54 9.94 7.69
CA PRO A 40 -4.95 10.41 8.96
C PRO A 40 -5.47 9.65 10.19
N TRP A 41 -6.42 8.72 10.03
CA TRP A 41 -7.08 7.99 11.10
C TRP A 41 -6.98 6.48 10.88
N LYS A 42 -7.26 5.70 11.93
CA LYS A 42 -7.29 4.23 11.88
C LYS A 42 -8.46 3.68 11.05
N ASP A 43 -9.48 4.49 10.79
CA ASP A 43 -10.62 4.13 9.96
C ASP A 43 -10.26 4.12 8.48
N VAL A 44 -10.68 3.09 7.76
CA VAL A 44 -10.35 2.86 6.33
C VAL A 44 -11.25 3.65 5.35
N ILE A 45 -11.82 4.76 5.80
CA ILE A 45 -12.75 5.58 4.98
C ILE A 45 -12.02 6.15 3.75
N TRP A 46 -10.79 6.63 3.95
CA TRP A 46 -9.97 7.25 2.91
C TRP A 46 -9.00 6.30 2.24
N ASP A 47 -8.84 5.11 2.81
CA ASP A 47 -7.83 4.15 2.41
C ASP A 47 -8.16 3.55 1.05
N ARG A 48 -7.13 3.51 0.20
CA ARG A 48 -7.23 3.05 -1.18
C ARG A 48 -5.88 2.52 -1.68
N PRO A 49 -5.87 1.63 -2.67
CA PRO A 49 -4.64 1.20 -3.31
C PRO A 49 -4.00 2.33 -4.12
N ASN A 50 -2.68 2.38 -4.11
CA ASN A 50 -1.93 3.15 -5.08
C ASN A 50 -1.89 2.41 -6.42
N ALA A 51 -1.76 3.14 -7.54
CA ALA A 51 -1.79 2.56 -8.89
C ALA A 51 -0.72 1.46 -9.07
N ASN A 52 0.50 1.70 -8.59
CA ASN A 52 1.61 0.74 -8.66
C ASN A 52 1.32 -0.60 -7.97
N PHE A 53 0.40 -0.66 -7.00
CA PHE A 53 -0.01 -1.93 -6.41
C PHE A 53 -0.85 -2.74 -7.38
N ILE A 54 -1.87 -2.13 -7.97
CA ILE A 54 -2.74 -2.76 -8.96
C ILE A 54 -1.92 -3.17 -10.18
N ASP A 55 -1.07 -2.29 -10.70
CA ASP A 55 -0.23 -2.56 -11.86
C ASP A 55 0.71 -3.74 -11.60
N SER A 56 1.33 -3.79 -10.41
CA SER A 56 2.21 -4.92 -10.06
C SER A 56 1.48 -6.26 -9.95
N LEU A 57 0.19 -6.27 -9.58
CA LEU A 57 -0.63 -7.48 -9.58
C LEU A 57 -0.99 -7.90 -11.02
N VAL A 58 -1.28 -6.94 -11.90
CA VAL A 58 -1.54 -7.23 -13.31
C VAL A 58 -0.30 -7.78 -14.01
N ASP A 59 0.86 -7.15 -13.80
CA ASP A 59 2.16 -7.64 -14.30
C ASP A 59 2.48 -9.04 -13.79
N PHE A 60 2.01 -9.37 -12.58
CA PHE A 60 2.13 -10.70 -12.02
C PHE A 60 1.26 -11.74 -12.74
N GLY A 61 0.15 -11.32 -13.34
CA GLY A 61 -0.76 -12.18 -14.12
C GLY A 61 -2.20 -12.21 -13.61
N TYR A 62 -2.56 -11.39 -12.62
CA TYR A 62 -3.96 -11.18 -12.26
C TYR A 62 -4.66 -10.36 -13.36
N ASP A 63 -5.94 -10.62 -13.63
CA ASP A 63 -6.73 -9.68 -14.43
C ASP A 63 -6.99 -8.39 -13.63
N TYR A 64 -7.29 -7.30 -14.35
CA TYR A 64 -7.47 -5.98 -13.72
C TYR A 64 -8.58 -5.96 -12.65
N PRO A 65 -9.78 -6.54 -12.86
CA PRO A 65 -10.82 -6.56 -11.84
C PRO A 65 -10.39 -7.32 -10.56
N THR A 66 -9.69 -8.44 -10.71
CA THR A 66 -9.18 -9.21 -9.56
C THR A 66 -8.06 -8.45 -8.85
N ALA A 67 -7.13 -7.86 -9.59
CA ALA A 67 -6.07 -7.02 -9.03
C ALA A 67 -6.66 -5.86 -8.21
N GLN A 68 -7.65 -5.16 -8.77
CA GLN A 68 -8.36 -4.09 -8.07
C GLN A 68 -9.04 -4.59 -6.79
N ALA A 69 -9.71 -5.74 -6.84
CA ALA A 69 -10.40 -6.31 -5.68
C ALA A 69 -9.42 -6.72 -4.57
N ILE A 70 -8.31 -7.36 -4.91
CA ILE A 70 -7.23 -7.72 -3.97
C ILE A 70 -6.67 -6.47 -3.31
N ALA A 71 -6.30 -5.47 -4.11
CA ALA A 71 -5.66 -4.25 -3.63
C ALA A 71 -6.61 -3.46 -2.71
N GLN A 72 -7.90 -3.38 -3.05
CA GLN A 72 -8.93 -2.79 -2.20
C GLN A 72 -9.11 -3.56 -0.89
N ARG A 73 -9.15 -4.90 -0.94
CA ARG A 73 -9.29 -5.71 0.28
C ARG A 73 -8.13 -5.49 1.25
N ILE A 74 -6.89 -5.49 0.74
CA ILE A 74 -5.71 -5.26 1.59
C ILE A 74 -5.69 -3.83 2.15
N CYS A 75 -5.94 -2.82 1.32
CA CYS A 75 -5.87 -1.43 1.79
C CYS A 75 -7.03 -1.05 2.70
N ARG A 76 -8.17 -1.73 2.62
CA ARG A 76 -9.35 -1.43 3.45
C ARG A 76 -9.57 -2.43 4.60
N ASP A 77 -8.59 -3.26 4.90
CA ASP A 77 -8.61 -4.11 6.10
C ASP A 77 -8.08 -3.31 7.29
N GLU A 78 -8.97 -2.99 8.23
CA GLU A 78 -8.65 -2.25 9.46
C GLU A 78 -7.56 -2.93 10.30
N ARG A 79 -7.47 -4.27 10.25
CA ARG A 79 -6.44 -5.03 10.99
C ARG A 79 -5.04 -4.86 10.42
N LEU A 80 -4.95 -4.34 9.19
CA LEU A 80 -3.70 -4.14 8.46
C LEU A 80 -3.21 -2.68 8.52
N VAL A 81 -3.99 -1.76 9.11
CA VAL A 81 -3.59 -0.37 9.31
C VAL A 81 -2.42 -0.31 10.30
N ASP A 82 -1.34 0.36 9.91
CA ASP A 82 -0.05 0.42 10.62
C ASP A 82 0.59 -0.96 10.88
N ASN A 83 0.26 -1.97 10.08
CA ASN A 83 0.77 -3.33 10.23
C ASN A 83 1.36 -3.84 8.91
N LEU A 84 2.57 -3.37 8.59
CA LEU A 84 3.28 -3.71 7.36
C LEU A 84 3.53 -5.22 7.23
N GLU A 85 3.92 -5.89 8.32
CA GLU A 85 4.14 -7.35 8.29
C GLU A 85 2.81 -8.08 8.05
N GLY A 86 1.71 -7.64 8.65
CA GLY A 86 0.38 -8.19 8.38
C GLY A 86 -0.02 -8.04 6.91
N MET A 87 0.25 -6.89 6.29
CA MET A 87 0.00 -6.67 4.87
C MET A 87 0.81 -7.62 3.99
N LYS A 88 2.09 -7.83 4.33
CA LYS A 88 2.95 -8.81 3.66
C LYS A 88 2.41 -10.23 3.80
N GLN A 89 2.05 -10.66 5.01
CA GLN A 89 1.53 -12.00 5.24
C GLN A 89 0.21 -12.25 4.50
N GLU A 90 -0.67 -11.27 4.46
CA GLU A 90 -1.92 -11.37 3.70
C GLU A 90 -1.65 -11.46 2.19
N MET A 91 -0.70 -10.69 1.67
CA MET A 91 -0.31 -10.79 0.26
C MET A 91 0.34 -12.14 -0.06
N ILE A 92 1.19 -12.67 0.82
CA ILE A 92 1.77 -14.02 0.68
C ILE A 92 0.66 -15.07 0.67
N ARG A 93 -0.33 -14.96 1.55
CA ARG A 93 -1.50 -15.85 1.59
C ARG A 93 -2.24 -15.83 0.24
N ILE A 94 -2.58 -14.65 -0.26
CA ILE A 94 -3.27 -14.47 -1.55
C ILE A 94 -2.44 -15.04 -2.71
N TYR A 95 -1.14 -14.77 -2.72
CA TYR A 95 -0.23 -15.35 -3.71
C TYR A 95 -0.25 -16.88 -3.69
N ASN A 96 -0.22 -17.51 -2.52
CA ASN A 96 -0.27 -18.97 -2.39
C ASN A 96 -1.64 -19.57 -2.77
N GLU A 97 -2.71 -18.78 -2.72
CA GLU A 97 -4.06 -19.18 -3.17
C GLU A 97 -4.23 -19.16 -4.70
N ALA A 98 -3.26 -18.60 -5.44
CA ALA A 98 -3.27 -18.53 -6.89
C ALA A 98 -2.11 -19.34 -7.53
N PRO A 99 -2.00 -20.67 -7.27
CA PRO A 99 -0.89 -21.49 -7.76
C PRO A 99 -0.79 -21.52 -9.29
N GLN A 100 -1.88 -21.28 -10.01
CA GLN A 100 -1.89 -21.18 -11.48
C GLN A 100 -1.08 -19.99 -12.03
N LEU A 101 -0.78 -19.00 -11.19
CA LEU A 101 0.05 -17.84 -11.53
C LEU A 101 1.53 -18.06 -11.17
N HIS A 102 1.86 -19.15 -10.47
CA HIS A 102 3.23 -19.47 -10.10
C HIS A 102 4.04 -19.91 -11.33
N GLY A 103 5.27 -19.42 -11.45
CA GLY A 103 6.21 -19.79 -12.49
C GLY A 103 5.81 -19.33 -13.90
N ASN A 104 5.39 -18.07 -14.03
CA ASN A 104 4.85 -17.42 -15.24
C ASN A 104 5.50 -17.89 -16.57
N LYS A 105 4.96 -18.96 -17.16
CA LYS A 105 5.27 -19.48 -18.51
C LYS A 105 4.22 -19.09 -19.55
N ARG A 106 3.18 -18.33 -19.18
CA ARG A 106 2.00 -18.15 -20.05
C ARG A 106 1.87 -16.80 -20.75
N LEU A 107 2.67 -15.79 -20.37
CA LEU A 107 2.57 -14.43 -20.94
C LEU A 107 3.74 -14.02 -21.85
N GLN A 108 4.59 -14.97 -22.30
CA GLN A 108 5.60 -14.73 -23.34
C GLN A 108 5.15 -15.18 -24.75
N ARG A 109 3.83 -15.23 -25.02
CA ARG A 109 3.29 -15.58 -26.34
C ARG A 109 2.47 -14.45 -26.95
#